data_AF-A0A9E2CF88-F1
#
_entry.id   AF-A0A9E2CF88-F1
#
_cell.length_a   1.000
_cell.length_b   1.000
_cell.length_c   1.000
_cell.angle_alpha   90.00
_cell.angle_beta   90.00
_cell.angle_gamma   90.00
#
_symmetry.space_group_name_H-M   'P 1'
#
loop_
_entity.id
_entity.type
_entity.pdbx_description
1 polymer ?
#
loop_
_entity_poly.entity_id
_entity_poly.type
_entity_poly.pdbx_seq_one_letter_code
_entity_poly.pdbx_strand_id
1 'polypeptide(L)'
;MYKLFLSLRYLRRRLIALFAVGSVTLCVFMVLVVVSVMGGFLEMVKERSRGLLSDIVVDNTTLQGFPYYEEFIEKLYTEMPDVVIKATPVIYNYGILRVRASKYTKPVRVVGIRLEGYEQVNDFANSLYYDKYYPGTTSLGLQRQPIAGFDERGNLRLPPEFEMAHRRWLESNPDPEEVAEYRANPYSAMAGPRVFAQNLGPPSYHGGEDEELNGLIVGCDIINERTRTGDYLRTYALGSDMLLTLLPMLLTLL
;
A
#
# COMPACT_ATOMS: atom_id res chain seq x y z
N MET A 1 2.09 -33.00 53.29
CA MET A 1 3.02 -33.06 52.13
C MET A 1 3.22 -34.46 51.52
N TYR A 2 3.03 -35.57 52.25
CA TYR A 2 3.22 -36.91 51.68
C TYR A 2 2.18 -37.36 50.64
N LYS A 3 0.92 -36.87 50.71
CA LYS A 3 -0.17 -37.29 49.81
C LYS A 3 0.13 -36.96 48.34
N LEU A 4 0.54 -35.72 48.06
CA LEU A 4 0.93 -35.28 46.70
C LEU A 4 2.11 -36.07 46.14
N PHE A 5 3.13 -36.34 46.97
CA PHE A 5 4.30 -37.12 46.56
C PHE A 5 3.94 -38.57 46.22
N LEU A 6 3.06 -39.20 47.01
CA LEU A 6 2.55 -40.55 46.72
C LEU A 6 1.71 -40.56 45.44
N SER A 7 0.82 -39.58 45.25
CA SER A 7 -0.04 -39.46 44.06
C SER A 7 0.78 -39.31 42.77
N LEU A 8 1.79 -38.44 42.74
CA LEU A 8 2.64 -38.24 41.56
C LEU A 8 3.45 -39.49 41.22
N ARG A 9 3.99 -40.18 42.24
CA ARG A 9 4.76 -41.43 42.06
C ARG A 9 3.89 -42.56 41.52
N TYR A 10 2.63 -42.64 41.95
CA TYR A 10 1.67 -43.62 41.46
C TYR A 10 1.25 -43.33 40.00
N LEU A 11 1.01 -42.06 39.67
CA LEU A 11 0.66 -41.62 38.31
C LEU A 11 1.77 -41.91 37.29
N ARG A 12 3.03 -41.65 37.66
CA ARG A 12 4.19 -41.81 36.76
C ARG A 12 4.61 -43.25 36.50
N ARG A 13 4.22 -44.20 37.37
CA ARG A 13 4.54 -45.63 37.22
C ARG A 13 3.59 -46.38 36.29
N ARG A 14 2.39 -45.85 36.01
CA ARG A 14 1.35 -46.56 35.25
C ARG A 14 1.13 -45.90 33.89
N LEU A 15 1.58 -46.56 32.82
CA LEU A 15 1.48 -46.04 31.44
C LEU A 15 0.04 -45.64 31.05
N ILE A 16 -0.96 -46.42 31.50
CA ILE A 16 -2.39 -46.14 31.26
C ILE A 16 -2.80 -44.75 31.80
N ALA A 17 -2.26 -44.34 32.95
CA ALA A 17 -2.58 -43.03 33.54
C ALA A 17 -1.95 -41.87 32.74
N LEU A 18 -0.77 -42.09 32.16
CA LEU A 18 -0.13 -41.11 31.27
C LEU A 18 -0.92 -40.93 29.97
N PHE A 19 -1.47 -42.01 29.39
CA PHE A 19 -2.36 -41.91 28.23
C PHE A 19 -3.62 -41.09 28.53
N ALA A 20 -4.23 -41.28 29.72
CA ALA A 20 -5.41 -40.50 30.11
C ALA A 20 -5.11 -38.99 30.22
N VAL A 21 -4.00 -38.61 30.85
CA VAL A 21 -3.57 -37.20 30.94
C VAL A 21 -3.19 -36.65 29.57
N GLY A 22 -2.53 -37.45 28.73
CA GLY A 22 -2.19 -37.08 27.35
C GLY A 22 -3.43 -36.77 26.52
N SER A 23 -4.48 -37.60 26.58
CA SER A 23 -5.73 -37.37 25.86
C SER A 23 -6.44 -36.08 26.29
N VAL A 24 -6.50 -35.81 27.61
CA VAL A 24 -7.08 -34.55 28.10
C VAL A 24 -6.25 -33.35 27.67
N THR A 25 -4.92 -33.46 27.76
CA THR A 25 -4.00 -32.40 27.33
C THR A 25 -4.14 -32.10 25.83
N LEU A 26 -4.23 -33.13 24.99
CA LEU A 26 -4.46 -33.00 23.55
C LEU A 26 -5.80 -32.33 23.26
N CYS A 27 -6.86 -32.73 23.97
CA CYS A 27 -8.21 -32.17 23.79
C CYS A 27 -8.25 -30.68 24.15
N VAL A 28 -7.66 -30.29 25.28
CA VAL A 28 -7.55 -28.87 25.69
C VAL A 28 -6.63 -28.10 24.74
N PHE A 29 -5.50 -28.69 24.32
CA PHE A 29 -4.57 -28.07 23.39
C PHE A 29 -5.25 -27.75 22.05
N MET A 30 -6.04 -28.68 21.51
CA MET A 30 -6.80 -28.46 20.29
C MET A 30 -7.74 -27.25 20.41
N VAL A 31 -8.48 -27.13 21.52
CA VAL A 31 -9.37 -25.99 21.77
C VAL A 31 -8.58 -24.69 21.87
N LEU A 32 -7.44 -24.67 22.58
CA LEU A 32 -6.59 -23.49 22.72
C LEU A 32 -6.00 -23.04 21.36
N VAL A 33 -5.55 -23.98 20.54
CA VAL A 33 -5.03 -23.67 19.20
C VAL A 33 -6.12 -23.04 18.33
N VAL A 34 -7.33 -23.60 18.32
CA VAL A 34 -8.43 -23.04 17.52
C VAL A 34 -8.80 -21.63 17.97
N VAL A 35 -8.92 -21.40 19.28
CA VAL A 35 -9.24 -20.06 19.81
C VAL A 35 -8.11 -19.07 19.50
N SER A 36 -6.84 -19.50 19.60
CA SER A 36 -5.68 -18.67 19.28
C SER A 36 -5.63 -18.29 17.79
N VAL A 37 -5.82 -19.27 16.89
CA VAL A 37 -5.80 -19.04 15.44
C VAL A 37 -6.98 -18.16 15.00
N MET A 38 -8.19 -18.44 15.47
CA MET A 38 -9.37 -17.62 15.14
C MET A 38 -9.26 -16.21 15.70
N GLY A 39 -8.73 -16.05 16.92
CA GLY A 39 -8.48 -14.74 17.52
C GLY A 39 -7.44 -13.93 16.74
N GLY A 40 -6.30 -14.54 16.42
CA GLY A 40 -5.24 -13.89 15.65
C GLY A 40 -5.68 -13.51 14.23
N PHE A 41 -6.43 -14.40 13.56
CA PHE A 41 -6.99 -14.10 12.24
C PHE A 41 -7.99 -12.93 12.29
N LEU A 42 -8.90 -12.92 13.27
CA LEU A 42 -9.87 -11.84 13.42
C LEU A 42 -9.17 -10.49 13.65
N GLU A 43 -8.13 -10.46 14.48
CA GLU A 43 -7.38 -9.23 14.74
C GLU A 43 -6.64 -8.75 13.49
N MET A 44 -6.00 -9.65 12.76
CA MET A 44 -5.36 -9.33 11.48
C MET A 44 -6.35 -8.76 10.46
N VAL A 45 -7.56 -9.33 10.35
CA VAL A 45 -8.60 -8.83 9.45
C VAL A 45 -9.08 -7.44 9.88
N LYS A 46 -9.26 -7.21 11.19
CA LYS A 46 -9.66 -5.91 11.71
C LYS A 46 -8.60 -4.85 11.46
N GLU A 47 -7.34 -5.15 11.74
CA GLU A 47 -6.20 -4.25 11.55
C GLU A 47 -6.06 -3.88 10.08
N ARG A 48 -6.09 -4.87 9.17
CA ARG A 48 -6.05 -4.61 7.72
C ARG A 48 -7.26 -3.86 7.18
N SER A 49 -8.44 -4.07 7.75
CA SER A 49 -9.66 -3.36 7.34
C SER A 49 -9.67 -1.92 7.81
N ARG A 50 -9.12 -1.62 8.99
CA ARG A 50 -9.02 -0.26 9.52
C ARG A 50 -7.86 0.50 8.89
N GLY A 51 -6.71 -0.14 8.65
CA GLY A 51 -5.56 0.52 8.02
C GLY A 51 -5.76 0.92 6.55
N LEU A 52 -6.94 0.67 5.96
CA LEU A 52 -7.29 1.18 4.63
C LEU A 52 -8.49 2.15 4.66
N LEU A 53 -9.21 2.25 5.78
CA LEU A 53 -10.41 3.05 5.92
C LEU A 53 -10.22 4.06 7.04
N SER A 54 -10.57 5.32 6.82
CA SER A 54 -10.63 6.30 7.91
C SER A 54 -11.69 5.90 8.95
N ASP A 55 -11.45 6.20 10.23
CA ASP A 55 -12.35 5.84 11.33
C ASP A 55 -13.78 6.35 11.15
N ILE A 56 -13.93 7.58 10.67
CA ILE A 56 -15.22 8.23 10.41
C ILE A 56 -15.18 8.87 9.04
N VAL A 57 -16.13 8.49 8.18
CA VAL A 57 -16.38 9.14 6.89
C VAL A 57 -17.68 9.91 6.99
N VAL A 58 -17.61 11.22 6.76
CA VAL A 58 -18.80 12.08 6.64
C VAL A 58 -19.01 12.34 5.17
N ASP A 59 -20.11 11.81 4.62
CA ASP A 59 -20.48 12.00 3.22
C ASP A 59 -21.88 12.61 3.12
N ASN A 60 -22.11 13.36 2.04
CA ASN A 60 -23.42 13.88 1.71
C ASN A 60 -24.14 12.86 0.82
N THR A 61 -25.42 12.59 1.10
CA THR A 61 -26.23 11.71 0.24
C THR A 61 -26.42 12.28 -1.17
N THR A 62 -26.20 13.58 -1.36
CA THR A 62 -26.34 14.27 -2.65
C THR A 62 -25.01 14.36 -3.41
N LEU A 63 -25.10 14.36 -4.74
CA LEU A 63 -23.95 14.50 -5.65
C LEU A 63 -23.32 15.91 -5.66
N GLN A 64 -23.87 16.87 -4.90
CA GLN A 64 -23.35 18.23 -4.82
C GLN A 64 -22.09 18.35 -3.94
N GLY A 65 -21.72 17.28 -3.22
CA GLY A 65 -20.57 17.28 -2.33
C GLY A 65 -20.87 17.92 -0.97
N PHE A 66 -19.81 18.30 -0.25
CA PHE A 66 -19.90 18.86 1.10
C PHE A 66 -19.42 20.32 1.09
N PRO A 67 -20.32 21.32 1.08
CA PRO A 67 -19.92 22.72 1.08
C PRO A 67 -19.29 23.14 2.41
N TYR A 68 -18.43 24.15 2.39
CA TYR A 68 -17.76 24.71 3.59
C TYR A 68 -17.01 23.67 4.44
N TYR A 69 -16.40 22.67 3.78
CA TYR A 69 -15.69 21.61 4.49
C TYR A 69 -14.49 22.14 5.29
N GLU A 70 -13.80 23.19 4.84
CA GLU A 70 -12.72 23.82 5.63
C GLU A 70 -13.22 24.35 6.98
N GLU A 71 -14.30 25.15 6.97
CA GLU A 71 -14.88 25.72 8.19
C GLU A 71 -15.38 24.63 9.14
N PHE A 72 -15.95 23.56 8.58
CA PHE A 72 -16.39 22.40 9.36
C PHE A 72 -15.20 21.70 10.03
N ILE A 73 -14.09 21.50 9.32
CA ILE A 73 -12.86 20.90 9.88
C ILE A 73 -12.27 21.79 10.99
N GLU A 74 -12.22 23.10 10.78
CA GLU A 74 -11.74 24.05 11.81
C GLU A 74 -12.61 24.03 13.06
N LYS A 75 -13.94 23.95 12.89
CA LYS A 75 -14.88 23.81 13.99
C LYS A 75 -14.66 22.52 14.76
N LEU A 76 -14.43 21.40 14.08
CA LEU A 76 -14.12 20.11 14.72
C LEU A 76 -12.86 20.20 15.59
N TYR A 77 -11.80 20.84 15.09
CA TYR A 77 -10.57 21.04 15.86
C TYR A 77 -10.76 21.97 17.07
N THR A 78 -11.66 22.95 16.96
CA THR A 78 -11.94 23.89 18.05
C THR A 78 -12.82 23.27 19.14
N GLU A 79 -13.87 22.55 18.75
CA GLU A 79 -14.84 21.98 19.70
C GLU A 79 -14.42 20.63 20.28
N MET A 80 -13.64 19.84 19.55
CA MET A 80 -13.26 18.48 19.93
C MET A 80 -11.76 18.17 19.71
N PRO A 81 -10.84 18.99 20.27
CA PRO A 81 -9.39 18.82 20.06
C PRO A 81 -8.86 17.49 20.60
N ASP A 82 -9.46 16.95 21.66
CA ASP A 82 -9.01 15.70 22.29
C ASP A 82 -9.45 14.43 21.54
N VAL A 83 -10.42 14.54 20.63
CA VAL A 83 -11.00 13.41 19.90
C VAL A 83 -10.57 13.39 18.44
N VAL A 84 -10.52 14.56 17.79
CA VAL A 84 -10.22 14.68 16.36
C VAL A 84 -8.74 14.97 16.17
N ILE A 85 -7.95 13.93 15.89
CA ILE A 85 -6.51 14.06 15.63
C ILE A 85 -6.27 14.72 14.26
N LYS A 86 -6.94 14.19 13.21
CA LYS A 86 -6.81 14.69 11.85
C LYS A 86 -8.09 14.51 11.05
N ALA A 87 -8.43 15.48 10.23
CA ALA A 87 -9.49 15.40 9.23
C ALA A 87 -8.93 15.88 7.88
N THR A 88 -9.35 15.22 6.80
CA THR A 88 -8.93 15.58 5.44
C THR A 88 -10.11 15.47 4.47
N PRO A 89 -10.28 16.42 3.54
CA PRO A 89 -11.32 16.32 2.52
C PRO A 89 -10.96 15.27 1.46
N VAL A 90 -11.97 14.57 0.97
CA VAL A 90 -11.84 13.57 -0.10
C VAL A 90 -12.93 13.82 -1.13
N ILE A 91 -12.57 13.76 -2.42
CA ILE A 91 -13.49 13.94 -3.54
C ILE A 91 -13.54 12.65 -4.35
N TYR A 92 -14.73 12.09 -4.54
CA TYR A 92 -14.93 10.94 -5.42
C TYR A 92 -15.44 11.40 -6.78
N ASN A 93 -14.78 10.96 -7.85
CA ASN A 93 -15.21 11.15 -9.22
C ASN A 93 -15.01 9.85 -10.01
N TYR A 94 -15.51 9.81 -11.23
CA TYR A 94 -15.36 8.71 -12.16
C TYR A 94 -14.66 9.22 -13.44
N GLY A 95 -13.90 8.34 -14.06
CA GLY A 95 -13.17 8.67 -15.27
C GLY A 95 -12.85 7.44 -16.09
N ILE A 96 -12.16 7.69 -17.20
CA ILE A 96 -11.64 6.65 -18.08
C ILE A 96 -10.13 6.81 -18.12
N LEU A 97 -9.41 5.76 -17.72
CA LEU A 97 -7.97 5.68 -17.83
C LEU A 97 -7.60 4.95 -19.11
N ARG A 98 -6.74 5.56 -19.93
CA ARG A 98 -6.19 4.98 -21.15
C ARG A 98 -4.68 5.07 -21.14
N VAL A 99 -4.00 3.95 -21.42
CA VAL A 99 -2.54 3.94 -21.60
C VAL A 99 -2.23 4.30 -23.05
N ARG A 100 -1.37 5.30 -23.32
CA ARG A 100 -1.08 5.74 -24.70
C ARG A 100 -0.34 4.66 -25.52
N ALA A 101 0.58 3.96 -24.86
CA ALA A 101 1.40 2.92 -25.48
C ALA A 101 0.60 1.65 -25.87
N SER A 102 -0.64 1.49 -25.38
CA SER A 102 -1.46 0.32 -25.66
C SER A 102 -2.91 0.72 -25.97
N LYS A 103 -3.76 -0.27 -26.31
CA LYS A 103 -5.21 -0.05 -26.44
C LYS A 103 -5.95 -0.22 -25.11
N TYR A 104 -5.22 -0.27 -24.01
CA TYR A 104 -5.78 -0.54 -22.70
C TYR A 104 -6.60 0.66 -22.21
N THR A 105 -7.89 0.42 -22.01
CA THR A 105 -8.85 1.43 -21.54
C THR A 105 -9.70 0.80 -20.45
N LYS A 106 -9.70 1.39 -19.26
CA LYS A 106 -10.52 0.95 -18.12
C LYS A 106 -11.33 2.12 -17.56
N PRO A 107 -12.60 1.91 -17.20
CA PRO A 107 -13.30 2.85 -16.32
C PRO A 107 -12.62 2.80 -14.94
N VAL A 108 -12.36 3.97 -14.37
CA VAL A 108 -11.70 4.11 -13.07
C VAL A 108 -12.51 5.03 -12.17
N ARG A 109 -12.45 4.75 -10.86
CA ARG A 109 -12.84 5.72 -9.85
C ARG A 109 -11.64 6.59 -9.55
N VAL A 110 -11.82 7.90 -9.61
CA VAL A 110 -10.79 8.88 -9.31
C VAL A 110 -11.07 9.45 -7.93
N VAL A 111 -10.07 9.44 -7.07
CA VAL A 111 -10.18 9.96 -5.71
C VAL A 111 -9.22 11.14 -5.58
N GLY A 112 -9.76 12.34 -5.40
CA GLY A 112 -9.00 13.53 -5.06
C GLY A 112 -8.72 13.55 -3.57
N ILE A 113 -7.45 13.50 -3.20
CA ILE A 113 -6.97 13.49 -1.81
C ILE A 113 -5.86 14.52 -1.60
N ARG A 114 -5.74 15.03 -0.37
CA ARG A 114 -4.54 15.73 0.10
C ARG A 114 -3.61 14.72 0.77
N LEU A 115 -2.52 14.34 0.12
CA LEU A 115 -1.66 13.22 0.52
C LEU A 115 -1.19 13.33 1.98
N GLU A 116 -0.63 14.47 2.37
CA GLU A 116 -0.12 14.71 3.74
C GLU A 116 -1.18 14.47 4.84
N GLY A 117 -2.42 14.87 4.58
CA GLY A 117 -3.52 14.66 5.52
C GLY A 117 -4.09 13.24 5.44
N TYR A 118 -4.09 12.64 4.26
CA TYR A 118 -4.63 11.30 4.00
C TYR A 118 -3.78 10.19 4.64
N GLU A 119 -2.46 10.36 4.65
CA GLU A 119 -1.53 9.43 5.32
C GLU A 119 -1.60 9.49 6.86
N GLN A 120 -2.16 10.56 7.42
CA GLN A 120 -2.32 10.71 8.88
C GLN A 120 -3.64 10.14 9.39
N VAL A 121 -4.66 10.02 8.54
CA VAL A 121 -5.97 9.46 8.90
C VAL A 121 -6.08 7.96 8.62
N ASN A 122 -5.10 7.37 7.94
CA ASN A 122 -5.14 6.02 7.42
C ASN A 122 -3.73 5.46 7.21
N ASP A 123 -3.54 4.13 7.22
CA ASP A 123 -2.25 3.49 6.93
C ASP A 123 -1.93 3.41 5.43
N PHE A 124 -2.47 4.34 4.64
CA PHE A 124 -2.31 4.38 3.18
C PHE A 124 -0.84 4.50 2.76
N ALA A 125 -0.04 5.25 3.52
CA ALA A 125 1.41 5.40 3.29
C ALA A 125 2.12 4.04 3.20
N ASN A 126 1.77 3.10 4.08
CA ASN A 126 2.36 1.76 4.13
C ASN A 126 2.01 0.91 2.90
N SER A 127 0.97 1.28 2.15
CA SER A 127 0.54 0.59 0.93
C SER A 127 1.19 1.14 -0.35
N LEU A 128 1.90 2.27 -0.27
CA LEU A 128 2.54 2.90 -1.42
C LEU A 128 3.77 2.12 -1.86
N TYR A 129 3.63 1.48 -3.02
CA TYR A 129 4.68 0.62 -3.56
C TYR A 129 6.01 1.32 -3.80
N TYR A 130 5.97 2.56 -4.31
CA TYR A 130 7.18 3.32 -4.60
C TYR A 130 7.82 3.93 -3.36
N ASP A 131 7.00 4.40 -2.42
CA ASP A 131 7.50 5.03 -1.19
C ASP A 131 8.29 4.03 -0.34
N LYS A 132 7.94 2.75 -0.41
CA LYS A 132 8.74 1.66 0.18
C LYS A 132 10.21 1.70 -0.26
N TYR A 133 10.50 1.95 -1.54
CA TYR A 133 11.87 1.91 -2.08
C TYR A 133 12.50 3.29 -2.22
N TYR A 134 11.69 4.33 -2.35
CA TYR A 134 12.09 5.72 -2.55
C TYR A 134 11.35 6.63 -1.57
N PRO A 135 11.63 6.50 -0.27
CA PRO A 135 10.87 7.18 0.78
C PRO A 135 10.95 8.71 0.61
N GLY A 136 9.78 9.36 0.61
CA GLY A 136 9.64 10.81 0.55
C GLY A 136 9.75 11.40 -0.87
N THR A 137 9.76 10.56 -1.91
CA THR A 137 9.70 11.00 -3.32
C THR A 137 8.28 11.02 -3.88
N THR A 138 7.32 10.43 -3.18
CA THR A 138 5.94 10.32 -3.65
C THR A 138 5.19 11.63 -3.44
N SER A 139 4.78 12.28 -4.52
CA SER A 139 3.94 13.48 -4.48
C SER A 139 2.80 13.39 -5.50
N LEU A 140 1.67 14.04 -5.19
CA LEU A 140 0.56 14.23 -6.13
C LEU A 140 0.66 15.55 -6.91
N GLY A 141 1.64 16.39 -6.60
CA GLY A 141 1.90 17.64 -7.31
C GLY A 141 2.46 17.43 -8.72
N LEU A 142 2.78 18.55 -9.36
CA LEU A 142 3.55 18.54 -10.60
C LEU A 142 4.95 17.99 -10.31
N GLN A 143 5.33 16.96 -11.07
CA GLN A 143 6.63 16.32 -10.94
C GLN A 143 7.11 15.84 -12.30
N ARG A 144 8.42 15.76 -12.44
CA ARG A 144 9.05 15.20 -13.63
C ARG A 144 9.19 13.70 -13.46
N GLN A 145 8.85 12.93 -14.49
CA GLN A 145 8.98 11.49 -14.43
C GLN A 145 10.47 11.10 -14.47
N PRO A 146 10.98 10.34 -13.49
CA PRO A 146 12.37 9.90 -13.50
C PRO A 146 12.58 8.79 -14.54
N ILE A 147 13.65 8.92 -15.32
CA ILE A 147 14.09 7.93 -16.29
C ILE A 147 15.46 7.41 -15.85
N ALA A 148 15.55 6.12 -15.55
CA ALA A 148 16.83 5.48 -15.32
C ALA A 148 17.61 5.38 -16.64
N GLY A 149 18.90 5.66 -16.56
CA GLY A 149 19.81 5.61 -17.70
C GLY A 149 21.10 4.88 -17.36
N PHE A 150 21.99 4.77 -18.32
CA PHE A 150 23.28 4.10 -18.16
C PHE A 150 24.42 5.11 -18.02
N ASP A 151 25.32 4.84 -17.08
CA ASP A 151 26.60 5.52 -16.94
C ASP A 151 27.59 5.05 -18.04
N GLU A 152 28.71 5.75 -18.24
CA GLU A 152 29.74 5.40 -19.24
C GLU A 152 30.30 3.97 -19.07
N ARG A 153 30.13 3.40 -17.88
CA ARG A 153 30.55 2.04 -17.51
C ARG A 153 29.46 0.98 -17.74
N GLY A 154 28.32 1.35 -18.31
CA GLY A 154 27.17 0.46 -18.51
C GLY A 154 26.38 0.13 -17.24
N ASN A 155 26.66 0.83 -16.13
CA ASN A 155 25.90 0.69 -14.88
C ASN A 155 24.62 1.53 -14.96
N LEU A 156 23.48 0.95 -14.62
CA LEU A 156 22.24 1.71 -14.54
C LEU A 156 22.27 2.65 -13.32
N ARG A 157 22.00 3.94 -13.56
CA ARG A 157 21.91 5.01 -12.57
C ARG A 157 20.50 5.57 -12.56
N LEU A 158 20.05 5.97 -11.38
CA LEU A 158 18.81 6.73 -11.23
C LEU A 158 19.15 8.22 -11.19
N PRO A 159 18.16 9.11 -11.39
CA PRO A 159 18.34 10.51 -11.06
C PRO A 159 18.78 10.69 -9.59
N PRO A 160 19.58 11.72 -9.27
CA PRO A 160 20.29 11.83 -7.99
C PRO A 160 19.37 11.83 -6.77
N GLU A 161 18.16 12.40 -6.89
CA GLU A 161 17.15 12.39 -5.82
C GLU A 161 16.70 10.97 -5.47
N PHE A 162 16.39 10.16 -6.48
CA PHE A 162 15.96 8.77 -6.31
C PHE A 162 17.13 7.87 -5.88
N GLU A 163 18.37 8.16 -6.29
CA GLU A 163 19.54 7.45 -5.76
C GLU A 163 19.73 7.69 -4.25
N MET A 164 19.53 8.93 -3.79
CA MET A 164 19.61 9.26 -2.37
C MET A 164 18.48 8.59 -1.59
N ALA A 165 17.25 8.64 -2.08
CA ALA A 165 16.10 7.98 -1.44
C ALA A 165 16.31 6.45 -1.37
N HIS A 166 16.79 5.83 -2.44
CA HIS A 166 17.10 4.40 -2.46
C HIS A 166 18.23 4.04 -1.49
N ARG A 167 19.23 4.91 -1.32
CA ARG A 167 20.29 4.70 -0.33
C ARG A 167 19.73 4.71 1.09
N ARG A 168 18.81 5.63 1.41
CA ARG A 168 18.11 5.64 2.70
C ARG A 168 17.34 4.35 2.94
N TRP A 169 16.67 3.83 1.91
CA TRP A 169 16.01 2.53 2.00
C TRP A 169 16.99 1.39 2.31
N LEU A 170 18.15 1.33 1.63
CA LEU A 170 19.18 0.33 1.93
C LEU A 170 19.73 0.46 3.36
N GLU A 171 19.86 1.69 3.86
CA GLU A 171 20.31 1.98 5.23
C GLU A 171 19.26 1.59 6.29
N SER A 172 17.96 1.55 5.95
CA SER A 172 16.89 1.10 6.85
C SER A 172 16.87 -0.41 7.15
N ASN A 173 17.91 -1.14 6.70
CA ASN A 173 18.10 -2.59 6.90
C ASN A 173 16.90 -3.45 6.43
N PRO A 174 16.55 -3.37 5.12
CA PRO A 174 15.46 -4.15 4.54
C PRO A 174 15.78 -5.65 4.51
N ASP A 175 14.76 -6.45 4.21
CA ASP A 175 14.86 -7.91 4.13
C ASP A 175 16.03 -8.34 3.19
N PRO A 176 16.99 -9.15 3.66
CA PRO A 176 18.12 -9.61 2.86
C PRO A 176 17.72 -10.28 1.54
N GLU A 177 16.58 -10.99 1.51
CA GLU A 177 16.08 -11.61 0.28
C GLU A 177 15.66 -10.56 -0.75
N GLU A 178 14.98 -9.50 -0.30
CA GLU A 178 14.50 -8.40 -1.13
C GLU A 178 15.65 -7.53 -1.67
N VAL A 179 16.75 -7.43 -0.93
CA VAL A 179 18.00 -6.79 -1.39
C VAL A 179 18.74 -7.68 -2.39
N ALA A 180 18.77 -8.99 -2.17
CA ALA A 180 19.40 -9.93 -3.08
C ALA A 180 18.68 -9.99 -4.43
N GLU A 181 17.34 -10.02 -4.42
CA GLU A 181 16.51 -9.94 -5.63
C GLU A 181 16.77 -8.64 -6.40
N TYR A 182 16.83 -7.51 -5.68
CA TYR A 182 17.20 -6.23 -6.27
C TYR A 182 18.60 -6.26 -6.90
N ARG A 183 19.60 -6.84 -6.25
CA ARG A 183 20.94 -6.93 -6.85
C ARG A 183 20.98 -7.86 -8.07
N ALA A 184 20.16 -8.90 -8.08
CA ALA A 184 20.10 -9.89 -9.15
C ALA A 184 19.39 -9.37 -10.40
N ASN A 185 18.28 -8.65 -10.23
CA ASN A 185 17.53 -8.05 -11.32
C ASN A 185 17.10 -6.63 -10.91
N PRO A 186 18.03 -5.67 -10.96
CA PRO A 186 17.78 -4.37 -10.35
C PRO A 186 16.58 -3.69 -11.00
N TYR A 187 16.37 -3.89 -12.31
CA TYR A 187 15.45 -3.08 -13.08
C TYR A 187 14.90 -3.82 -14.33
N SER A 188 13.93 -4.72 -14.18
CA SER A 188 13.15 -5.25 -15.32
C SER A 188 12.10 -4.24 -15.82
N ALA A 189 12.06 -3.96 -17.13
CA ALA A 189 11.17 -2.96 -17.72
C ALA A 189 9.67 -3.39 -17.76
N MET A 190 9.39 -4.69 -17.70
CA MET A 190 8.03 -5.25 -17.70
C MET A 190 7.57 -5.72 -16.31
N ALA A 191 8.50 -6.17 -15.46
CA ALA A 191 8.20 -6.80 -14.17
C ALA A 191 9.22 -6.44 -13.06
N GLY A 192 10.11 -5.48 -13.32
CA GLY A 192 11.13 -5.07 -12.38
C GLY A 192 10.56 -4.16 -11.32
N PRO A 193 10.86 -4.39 -10.05
CA PRO A 193 10.07 -3.81 -8.98
C PRO A 193 10.24 -2.30 -8.78
N ARG A 194 11.11 -1.57 -9.51
CA ARG A 194 11.63 -0.30 -8.96
C ARG A 194 11.96 0.86 -9.92
N VAL A 195 11.85 0.72 -11.24
CA VAL A 195 12.07 1.89 -12.15
C VAL A 195 10.77 2.37 -12.75
N PHE A 196 10.60 3.70 -12.78
CA PHE A 196 9.53 4.35 -13.52
C PHE A 196 9.72 4.17 -15.04
N ALA A 197 10.78 4.66 -15.67
CA ALA A 197 11.08 4.38 -17.08
C ALA A 197 12.57 4.17 -17.31
N GLN A 198 12.94 3.51 -18.41
CA GLN A 198 14.35 3.26 -18.78
C GLN A 198 14.67 3.84 -20.15
N ASN A 199 15.88 4.38 -20.29
CA ASN A 199 16.44 4.81 -21.57
C ASN A 199 17.89 4.32 -21.72
N LEU A 200 18.36 4.21 -22.96
CA LEU A 200 19.74 3.82 -23.30
C LEU A 200 20.75 4.95 -23.05
N GLY A 201 20.27 6.19 -22.88
CA GLY A 201 21.11 7.37 -22.56
C GLY A 201 21.41 7.53 -21.06
N PRO A 202 22.01 8.67 -20.66
CA PRO A 202 22.25 8.98 -19.26
C PRO A 202 20.94 9.14 -18.47
N PRO A 203 20.98 9.00 -17.13
CA PRO A 203 19.82 9.23 -16.28
C PRO A 203 19.27 10.63 -16.53
N SER A 204 17.97 10.70 -16.75
CA SER A 204 17.28 11.92 -17.17
C SER A 204 15.88 11.96 -16.56
N TYR A 205 15.19 13.07 -16.80
CA TYR A 205 13.77 13.19 -16.51
C TYR A 205 13.02 13.25 -17.84
N HIS A 206 11.81 12.68 -17.89
CA HIS A 206 10.96 12.78 -19.07
C HIS A 206 10.61 14.24 -19.33
N GLY A 207 10.69 14.66 -20.60
CA GLY A 207 10.37 16.01 -21.05
C GLY A 207 11.42 17.09 -20.76
N GLY A 208 11.19 18.27 -21.34
CA GLY A 208 11.95 19.50 -21.07
C GLY A 208 11.75 20.02 -19.65
N GLU A 209 12.36 21.16 -19.30
CA GLU A 209 12.13 21.81 -17.99
C GLU A 209 10.67 22.24 -17.78
N ASP A 210 9.91 22.43 -18.87
CA ASP A 210 8.51 22.90 -18.87
C ASP A 210 7.44 21.80 -18.98
N GLU A 211 7.82 20.52 -19.07
CA GLU A 211 6.89 19.39 -19.23
C GLU A 211 6.68 18.61 -17.93
N GLU A 212 6.18 19.30 -16.89
CA GLU A 212 5.80 18.65 -15.64
C GLU A 212 4.48 17.87 -15.78
N LEU A 213 4.43 16.67 -15.19
CA LEU A 213 3.25 15.81 -15.20
C LEU A 213 2.57 15.85 -13.84
N ASN A 214 1.24 15.71 -13.83
CA ASN A 214 0.48 15.57 -12.59
C ASN A 214 0.80 14.22 -11.94
N GLY A 215 1.08 14.22 -10.64
CA GLY A 215 1.21 13.00 -9.86
C GLY A 215 -0.11 12.23 -9.79
N LEU A 216 -0.06 10.94 -10.14
CA LEU A 216 -1.20 10.04 -10.08
C LEU A 216 -0.78 8.73 -9.42
N ILE A 217 -1.53 8.34 -8.38
CA ILE A 217 -1.40 7.02 -7.77
C ILE A 217 -2.43 6.11 -8.42
N VAL A 218 -1.97 4.97 -8.94
CA VAL A 218 -2.82 4.00 -9.64
C VAL A 218 -2.91 2.72 -8.83
N GLY A 219 -4.13 2.24 -8.59
CA GLY A 219 -4.40 1.02 -7.86
C GLY A 219 -3.89 -0.24 -8.56
N CYS A 220 -3.50 -1.23 -7.75
CA CYS A 220 -3.01 -2.54 -8.20
C CYS A 220 -4.02 -3.31 -9.09
N ASP A 221 -5.32 -3.08 -8.88
CA ASP A 221 -6.45 -3.65 -9.62
C ASP A 221 -6.60 -3.07 -11.04
N ILE A 222 -6.12 -1.84 -11.25
CA ILE A 222 -6.14 -1.20 -12.56
C ILE A 222 -4.93 -1.63 -13.39
N ILE A 223 -3.75 -1.75 -12.77
CA ILE A 223 -2.48 -2.06 -13.44
C ILE A 223 -2.28 -3.54 -13.75
N ASN A 224 -2.89 -4.43 -12.95
CA ASN A 224 -2.69 -5.86 -13.05
C ASN A 224 -3.94 -6.58 -13.55
N GLU A 225 -3.72 -7.68 -14.27
CA GLU A 225 -4.75 -8.63 -14.65
C GLU A 225 -4.51 -9.97 -13.98
N ARG A 226 -5.61 -10.54 -13.48
CA ARG A 226 -5.58 -11.87 -12.89
C ARG A 226 -5.52 -12.92 -14.01
N THR A 227 -4.47 -13.73 -13.99
CA THR A 227 -4.30 -14.84 -14.92
C THR A 227 -5.24 -16.00 -14.56
N ARG A 228 -5.36 -16.97 -15.48
CA ARG A 228 -6.13 -18.21 -15.22
C ARG A 228 -5.57 -19.05 -14.07
N THR A 229 -4.25 -18.97 -13.83
CA THR A 229 -3.58 -19.65 -12.71
C THR A 229 -3.84 -18.96 -11.37
N GLY A 230 -4.38 -17.74 -11.38
CA GLY A 230 -4.67 -16.93 -10.20
C GLY A 230 -3.58 -15.93 -9.83
N ASP A 231 -2.49 -15.90 -10.59
CA ASP A 231 -1.42 -14.92 -10.46
C ASP A 231 -1.85 -13.56 -11.01
N TYR A 232 -1.15 -12.49 -10.63
CA TYR A 232 -1.37 -11.16 -11.18
C TYR A 232 -0.20 -10.79 -12.08
N LEU A 233 -0.51 -10.46 -13.34
CA LEU A 233 0.47 -9.96 -14.28
C LEU A 233 0.16 -8.52 -14.62
N ARG A 234 1.20 -7.69 -14.63
CA ARG A 234 1.08 -6.30 -15.04
C ARG A 234 0.80 -6.21 -16.54
N THR A 235 -0.18 -5.39 -16.93
CA THR A 235 -0.62 -5.32 -18.32
C THR A 235 0.21 -4.34 -19.17
N TYR A 236 0.92 -3.40 -18.55
CA TYR A 236 1.75 -2.40 -19.24
C TYR A 236 3.04 -2.09 -18.48
N ALA A 237 4.04 -1.60 -19.21
CA ALA A 237 5.34 -1.27 -18.64
C ALA A 237 5.25 -0.10 -17.66
N LEU A 238 6.15 -0.09 -16.70
CA LEU A 238 6.32 1.04 -15.81
C LEU A 238 6.60 2.33 -16.59
N GLY A 239 6.09 3.45 -16.08
CA GLY A 239 6.33 4.78 -16.67
C GLY A 239 5.70 4.99 -18.04
N SER A 240 4.71 4.18 -18.40
CA SER A 240 3.90 4.41 -19.59
C SER A 240 3.02 5.64 -19.40
N ASP A 241 2.96 6.51 -20.42
CA ASP A 241 2.04 7.64 -20.44
C ASP A 241 0.59 7.19 -20.29
N MET A 242 -0.10 7.77 -19.32
CA MET A 242 -1.52 7.53 -19.09
C MET A 242 -2.31 8.81 -19.35
N LEU A 243 -3.45 8.65 -20.01
CA LEU A 243 -4.43 9.68 -20.21
C LEU A 243 -5.62 9.36 -19.32
N LEU A 244 -5.92 10.27 -18.38
CA LEU A 244 -7.10 10.20 -17.53
C LEU A 244 -8.12 11.23 -18.01
N THR A 245 -9.27 10.76 -18.49
CA THR A 245 -10.41 11.61 -18.80
C THR A 245 -11.37 11.58 -17.63
N LEU A 246 -11.56 12.72 -16.96
CA LEU A 246 -12.53 12.86 -15.89
C LEU A 246 -13.93 13.08 -16.47
N LEU A 247 -14.94 12.45 -15.86
CA LEU A 247 -16.32 12.80 -16.16
C LEU A 247 -16.63 14.17 -15.51
N PRO A 248 -17.27 15.09 -16.26
CA PRO A 248 -17.68 16.36 -15.69
C PRO A 248 -18.78 16.11 -14.65
N MET A 249 -18.50 16.46 -13.39
CA MET A 249 -19.45 16.40 -12.27
C MET A 249 -20.30 17.68 -12.16
N LEU A 250 -20.28 18.54 -13.18
CA LEU A 250 -21.12 19.73 -13.22
C LEU A 250 -22.53 19.35 -13.64
N LEU A 251 -23.41 19.19 -12.64
CA LEU A 251 -24.79 19.58 -12.83
C LEU A 251 -24.78 21.11 -13.02
N THR A 252 -24.65 21.57 -14.26
CA THR A 252 -25.07 22.93 -14.61
C THR A 252 -26.55 23.02 -14.24
N LEU A 253 -26.85 23.65 -13.10
CA LEU A 253 -28.17 24.17 -12.80
C LEU A 253 -28.53 25.13 -13.94
N LEU A 254 -29.46 24.68 -14.77
CA LEU A 254 -30.21 25.47 -15.74
C LEU A 254 -31.57 25.77 -15.10
#